data_AF-A0A382MHR2-F1
#
_entry.id   AF-A0A382MHR2-F1
#
_cell.length_a   1.000
_cell.length_b   1.000
_cell.length_c   1.000
_cell.angle_alpha   90.00
_cell.angle_beta   90.00
_cell.angle_gamma   90.00
#
_symmetry.space_group_name_H-M   'P 1'
#
loop_
_entity.id
_entity.type
_entity.pdbx_description
1 polymer ?
#
loop_
_entity_poly.entity_id
_entity_poly.type
_entity_poly.pdbx_seq_one_letter_code
_entity_poly.pdbx_strand_id
1 'polypeptide(L)' 'MSEIGLIGKKIGMSREFYKTGQSIPVTVLKLEKARVIQVIEQEKRGYKA' A
#
# COMPACT_ATOMS: atom_id res chain seq x y z
N MET A 1 13.88 -10.17 4.10
CA MET A 1 12.49 -9.69 4.31
C MET A 1 12.21 -8.68 3.23
N SER A 2 11.66 -9.10 2.09
CA SER A 2 11.36 -8.19 0.99
C SER A 2 9.99 -7.56 1.24
N GLU A 3 10.02 -6.40 1.92
CA GLU A 3 8.98 -5.35 1.99
C GLU A 3 7.66 -5.67 2.74
N ILE A 4 7.24 -4.75 3.62
CA ILE A 4 5.94 -4.78 4.31
C ILE A 4 4.91 -4.08 3.42
N GLY A 5 3.86 -4.79 3.03
CA GLY A 5 2.72 -4.21 2.32
C GLY A 5 1.79 -3.42 3.25
N LEU A 6 1.23 -2.32 2.75
CA LEU A 6 0.18 -1.56 3.44
C LEU A 6 -1.18 -1.84 2.81
N ILE A 7 -2.22 -1.91 3.63
CA ILE A 7 -3.60 -2.10 3.18
C ILE A 7 -4.31 -0.74 3.19
N GLY A 8 -4.87 -0.35 2.04
CA GLY A 8 -5.60 0.90 1.87
C GLY A 8 -6.86 0.74 1.05
N LYS A 9 -7.74 1.74 1.11
CA LYS A 9 -8.98 1.79 0.33
C LYS A 9 -8.87 2.81 -0.79
N LYS A 10 -9.31 2.43 -2.00
CA LYS A 10 -9.47 3.39 -3.11
C LYS A 10 -10.57 4.40 -2.76
N ILE A 11 -10.23 5.68 -2.78
CA ILE A 11 -11.18 6.77 -2.51
C ILE A 11 -11.57 7.57 -3.76
N GLY A 12 -10.81 7.42 -4.85
CA GLY A 12 -11.18 8.05 -6.11
C GLY A 12 -10.01 8.16 -7.07
N MET A 13 -10.21 9.01 -8.08
CA MET A 13 -9.17 9.40 -9.02
C MET A 13 -9.05 10.92 -9.03
N SER A 14 -7.83 11.41 -9.20
CA SER A 14 -7.52 12.83 -9.37
C SER A 14 -6.43 12.99 -10.42
N ARG A 15 -5.86 14.18 -10.55
CA ARG A 15 -4.67 14.44 -11.37
C ARG A 15 -3.67 15.29 -10.59
N GLU A 16 -2.39 15.01 -10.77
CA GLU A 16 -1.29 15.82 -10.27
C GLU A 16 -0.60 16.53 -11.44
N PHE A 17 -0.06 17.71 -11.17
CA PHE A 17 0.68 18.48 -12.17
C PHE A 17 2.16 18.50 -11.81
N TYR A 18 3.00 18.04 -12.72
CA TYR A 18 4.45 18.15 -12.56
C TYR A 18 4.91 19.59 -12.80
N LYS A 19 6.11 19.93 -12.30
CA LYS A 19 6.71 21.26 -12.50
C LYS A 19 6.86 21.65 -13.97
N THR A 20 6.90 20.67 -14.87
CA THR A 20 6.91 20.83 -16.33
C THR A 20 5.55 21.22 -16.92
N GLY A 21 4.48 21.24 -16.11
CA GLY A 21 3.10 21.47 -16.56
C GLY A 21 2.35 20.22 -17.01
N GLN A 22 3.01 19.04 -17.04
CA GLN A 22 2.37 17.79 -17.44
C GLN A 22 1.34 17.33 -16.41
N SER A 23 0.13 16.98 -16.87
CA SER A 23 -0.95 16.45 -16.04
C SER A 23 -0.94 14.92 -16.04
N ILE A 24 -0.92 14.32 -14.85
CA ILE A 24 -0.85 12.87 -14.68
C ILE A 24 -2.08 12.41 -13.87
N PRO A 25 -2.93 11.51 -14.41
CA PRO A 25 -4.04 10.94 -13.66
C PRO A 25 -3.52 9.97 -12.60
N VAL A 26 -4.04 10.09 -11.38
CA VAL A 26 -3.62 9.28 -10.23
C VAL A 26 -4.82 8.65 -9.53
N THR A 27 -4.62 7.45 -8.99
CA THR A 27 -5.58 6.84 -8.06
C THR A 27 -5.24 7.24 -6.65
N VAL A 28 -6.21 7.76 -5.91
CA VAL A 28 -6.00 8.15 -4.51
C VAL A 28 -6.39 7.00 -3.60
N LEU A 29 -5.46 6.59 -2.74
CA LEU A 29 -5.65 5.56 -1.73
C LEU A 29 -5.64 6.20 -0.33
N LYS A 30 -6.62 5.85 0.50
CA LYS A 30 -6.64 6.21 1.92
C LYS A 30 -6.11 5.04 2.74
N LEU A 31 -5.08 5.33 3.54
CA LEU A 31 -4.55 4.40 4.54
C LEU A 31 -5.13 4.75 5.89
N GLU A 32 -5.70 3.74 6.57
CA GLU A 32 -6.11 3.87 7.97
C GLU A 32 -4.99 3.36 8.88
N LYS A 33 -5.06 3.67 10.18
CA LYS A 33 -4.04 3.25 11.14
C LYS A 33 -4.08 1.72 11.32
N ALA A 34 -3.21 1.03 10.59
CA ALA A 34 -3.07 -0.42 10.66
C ALA A 34 -2.06 -0.85 11.73
N ARG A 35 -2.17 -2.10 12.19
CA ARG A 35 -1.22 -2.75 13.11
C ARG A 35 -0.96 -4.19 12.64
N VAL A 36 0.27 -4.66 12.84
CA VAL A 36 0.61 -6.07 12.60
C VAL A 36 -0.02 -6.91 13.70
N ILE A 37 -0.89 -7.85 13.32
CA ILE A 37 -1.59 -8.72 14.26
C ILE A 37 -0.90 -10.06 14.47
N GLN A 38 -0.16 -10.53 13.45
CA GLN A 38 0.50 -11.82 13.47
C GLN A 38 1.67 -11.80 12.49
N VAL A 39 2.77 -12.45 12.87
CA VAL A 39 3.87 -12.81 11.98
C VAL A 39 3.83 -14.32 11.79
N ILE A 40 3.89 -14.77 10.55
CA ILE A 40 3.79 -16.18 10.19
C ILE A 40 5.18 -16.74 9.91
N GLU A 41 5.59 -17.69 10.75
CA GLU A 41 6.87 -18.38 10.67
C GLU A 41 6.73 -19.70 9.89
N GLN A 42 7.75 -20.00 9.10
CA GLN A 42 7.78 -21.17 8.22
C GLN A 42 7.71 -22.50 9.00
N GLU A 43 8.32 -22.56 10.18
CA GLU A 43 8.34 -23.78 11.01
C GLU A 43 6.94 -24.20 11.48
N LYS A 44 6.06 -23.22 11.74
CA LYS A 44 4.71 -23.49 12.28
C LYS A 44 3.65 -23.62 11.21
N ARG A 45 3.77 -22.88 10.09
CA ARG A 45 2.72 -22.81 9.05
C ARG A 45 3.19 -23.18 7.63
N GLY A 46 4.46 -23.53 7.44
CA GLY A 46 5.00 -23.96 6.15
C GLY A 46 5.36 -22.82 5.19
N TYR A 47 5.17 -21.55 5.56
CA TYR A 47 5.54 -20.37 4.76
C TYR A 47 5.86 -19.15 5.63
N LYS A 48 6.39 -18.07 5.02
CA LYS A 48 6.69 -16.79 5.68
C LYS A 48 5.73 -15.69 5.21
N ALA A 49 5.09 -14.97 6.13
CA ALA A 49 4.23 -13.80 5.84
C ALA A 49 4.09 -12.87 7.06
#